data_AF-A0A925WPC3-F1
#
_entry.id   AF-A0A925WPC3-F1
#
_cell.length_a   1.000
_cell.length_b   1.000
_cell.length_c   1.000
_cell.angle_alpha   90.00
_cell.angle_beta   90.00
_cell.angle_gamma   90.00
#
_symmetry.space_group_name_H-M   'P 1'
#
loop_
_entity.id
_entity.type
_entity.pdbx_description
1 polymer ?
#
loop_
_entity_poly.entity_id
_entity_poly.type
_entity_poly.pdbx_seq_one_letter_code
_entity_poly.pdbx_strand_id
1 'polypeptide(L)'
;MMRQFVTLDQVVVDSDTGMLNLVAGVDADSELRPRLSLRREGGFVAISVGSGPLEMALRPRHEDLARTLGNLHAVNGLQTTRQVGTGQAYLAFGLRDDGALVIRPTIVADATGHLSFNLLLTDEARKALFSWLPVTVG
;
A
#
# COMPACT_ATOMS: atom_id res chain seq x y z
N MET A 1 2.41 -16.14 13.87
CA MET A 1 3.59 -15.25 13.81
C MET A 1 3.14 -13.82 13.99
N MET A 2 3.78 -13.05 14.87
CA MET A 2 3.51 -11.63 15.05
C MET A 2 4.11 -10.85 13.86
N ARG A 3 3.29 -10.06 13.16
CA ARG A 3 3.74 -9.24 12.02
C ARG A 3 4.18 -7.87 12.55
N GLN A 4 5.37 -7.42 12.17
CA GLN A 4 5.83 -6.06 12.46
C GLN A 4 5.34 -5.14 11.34
N PHE A 5 4.65 -4.06 11.69
CA PHE A 5 4.18 -3.05 10.74
C PHE A 5 5.05 -1.79 10.81
N VAL A 6 5.28 -1.18 9.65
CA VAL A 6 5.87 0.16 9.55
C VAL A 6 4.78 1.14 9.17
N THR A 7 4.68 2.23 9.93
CA THR A 7 3.75 3.33 9.63
C THR A 7 4.35 4.26 8.56
N LEU A 8 3.57 4.54 7.51
CA LEU A 8 3.81 5.61 6.55
C LEU A 8 2.81 6.73 6.85
N ASP A 9 3.32 7.87 7.30
CA ASP A 9 2.56 9.01 7.84
C ASP A 9 2.85 10.31 7.07
N GLN A 10 3.85 10.31 6.19
CA GLN A 10 4.18 11.44 5.34
C GLN A 10 3.73 11.17 3.90
N VAL A 11 3.05 12.17 3.32
CA VAL A 11 2.52 12.13 1.97
C VAL A 11 3.19 13.22 1.14
N VAL A 12 3.75 12.84 -0.01
CA VAL A 12 4.32 13.79 -0.98
C VAL A 12 3.72 13.49 -2.34
N VAL A 13 3.00 14.47 -2.90
CA VAL A 13 2.48 14.40 -4.27
C VAL A 13 3.34 15.29 -5.15
N ASP A 14 3.98 14.69 -6.14
CA ASP A 14 4.74 15.41 -7.16
C ASP A 14 3.79 15.81 -8.30
N SER A 15 3.58 17.12 -8.46
CA SER A 15 2.69 17.68 -9.47
C SER A 15 3.20 17.49 -10.90
N ASP A 16 4.51 17.40 -11.08
CA ASP A 16 5.14 17.34 -12.40
C ASP A 16 5.11 15.91 -12.94
N THR A 17 5.35 14.92 -12.07
CA THR A 17 5.34 13.51 -12.45
C THR A 17 3.99 12.81 -12.21
N GLY A 18 3.11 13.42 -11.40
CA GLY A 18 1.86 12.85 -10.92
C GLY A 18 2.05 11.71 -9.91
N MET A 19 3.25 11.59 -9.33
CA MET A 19 3.62 10.52 -8.41
C MET A 19 3.17 10.81 -6.98
N LEU A 20 2.56 9.82 -6.33
CA LEU A 20 2.25 9.83 -4.91
C LEU A 20 3.32 9.04 -4.17
N ASN A 21 3.96 9.65 -3.19
CA ASN A 21 4.92 8.98 -2.29
C ASN A 21 4.37 8.99 -0.87
N LEU A 22 4.38 7.81 -0.26
CA LEU A 22 4.02 7.58 1.13
C LEU A 22 5.29 7.08 1.82
N VAL A 23 5.76 7.82 2.82
CA VAL A 23 7.05 7.56 3.47
C VAL A 23 6.90 7.55 4.99
N ALA A 24 7.69 6.70 5.66
CA ALA A 24 7.71 6.65 7.12
C ALA A 24 8.36 7.92 7.69
N GLY A 25 7.79 8.58 8.69
CA GLY A 25 8.30 9.84 9.25
C GLY A 25 9.60 9.71 10.07
N VAL A 26 10.07 8.49 10.32
CA VAL A 26 11.27 8.20 11.11
C VAL A 26 12.52 8.28 10.22
N ASP A 27 13.56 8.99 10.69
CA ASP A 27 14.86 9.21 10.05
C ASP A 27 14.78 9.59 8.56
N ALA A 28 14.44 10.85 8.30
CA ALA A 28 14.28 11.39 6.94
C ALA A 28 15.48 11.15 6.02
N ASP A 29 16.69 11.07 6.60
CA ASP A 29 17.96 10.89 5.89
C ASP A 29 18.43 9.42 5.81
N SER A 30 17.63 8.47 6.31
CA SER A 30 17.99 7.05 6.28
C SER A 30 17.71 6.42 4.92
N GLU A 31 18.72 5.80 4.31
CA GLU A 31 18.55 4.98 3.09
C GLU A 31 17.63 3.76 3.33
N LEU A 32 17.46 3.36 4.58
CA LEU A 32 16.58 2.24 4.97
C LEU A 32 15.11 2.65 5.09
N ARG A 33 14.80 3.94 4.94
CA ARG A 33 13.47 4.50 5.13
C ARG A 33 12.43 3.82 4.22
N PRO A 34 11.42 3.15 4.80
CA PRO A 34 10.37 2.51 4.02
C PRO A 34 9.56 3.52 3.22
N ARG A 35 9.34 3.21 1.95
CA ARG A 35 8.57 4.04 1.01
C ARG A 35 7.59 3.20 0.20
N LEU A 36 6.46 3.81 -0.14
CA LEU A 36 5.51 3.33 -1.12
C LEU A 36 5.25 4.45 -2.13
N SER A 37 5.69 4.25 -3.37
CA SER A 37 5.54 5.17 -4.48
C SER A 37 4.51 4.64 -5.46
N LEU A 38 3.60 5.49 -5.91
CA LEU A 38 2.53 5.15 -6.84
C LEU A 38 2.49 6.15 -7.99
N ARG A 39 2.29 5.64 -9.21
CA ARG A 39 2.08 6.46 -10.40
C ARG A 39 0.99 5.86 -11.28
N ARG A 40 0.06 6.68 -11.76
CA ARG A 40 -0.96 6.24 -12.69
C ARG A 40 -0.38 6.13 -14.10
N GLU A 41 -0.64 5.01 -14.76
CA GLU A 41 -0.16 4.71 -16.11
C GLU A 41 -1.32 4.18 -16.96
N GLY A 42 -2.11 5.10 -17.50
CA GLY A 42 -3.35 4.76 -18.21
C GLY A 42 -4.32 4.00 -17.29
N GLY A 43 -4.64 2.76 -17.66
CA GLY A 43 -5.52 1.86 -16.90
C GLY A 43 -4.85 1.12 -15.73
N PHE A 44 -3.56 1.36 -15.49
CA PHE A 44 -2.78 0.70 -14.44
C PHE A 44 -2.25 1.70 -13.42
N VAL A 45 -1.82 1.19 -12.27
CA VAL A 45 -1.06 1.94 -11.27
C VAL A 45 0.28 1.23 -11.08
N ALA A 46 1.38 1.88 -11.47
CA ALA A 46 2.71 1.42 -11.12
C ALA A 46 2.93 1.70 -9.63
N ILE A 47 3.34 0.68 -8.90
CA ILE A 47 3.60 0.73 -7.46
C ILE A 47 5.01 0.22 -7.23
N SER A 48 5.82 0.98 -6.51
CA SER A 48 7.08 0.51 -5.93
C SER A 48 6.98 0.63 -4.41
N VAL A 49 7.34 -0.44 -3.72
CA VAL A 49 7.54 -0.43 -2.28
C VAL A 49 8.98 -0.83 -1.99
N GLY A 50 9.66 -0.12 -1.10
CA GLY A 50 11.04 -0.47 -0.77
C GLY A 50 11.49 -0.01 0.60
N SER A 51 12.55 -0.63 1.10
CA SER A 51 13.28 -0.27 2.32
C SER A 51 14.71 -0.76 2.18
N GLY A 52 15.66 0.18 2.14
CA GLY A 52 17.06 -0.13 1.87
C GLY A 52 17.24 -0.78 0.50
N PRO A 53 17.99 -1.90 0.41
CA PRO A 53 18.26 -2.58 -0.87
C PRO A 53 17.08 -3.44 -1.37
N LEU A 54 16.00 -3.55 -0.61
CA LEU A 54 14.84 -4.36 -0.98
C LEU A 54 13.78 -3.49 -1.63
N GLU A 55 13.32 -3.92 -2.80
CA GLU A 55 12.23 -3.30 -3.55
C GLU A 55 11.29 -4.37 -4.11
N MET A 56 9.99 -4.10 -4.09
CA MET A 56 8.98 -4.84 -4.85
C MET A 56 8.20 -3.87 -5.74
N ALA A 57 8.12 -4.19 -7.02
CA ALA A 57 7.33 -3.45 -7.99
C ALA A 57 6.08 -4.25 -8.41
N LEU A 58 4.94 -3.58 -8.45
CA LEU A 58 3.65 -4.15 -8.85
C LEU A 58 2.96 -3.19 -9.80
N ARG A 59 2.10 -3.74 -10.67
CA ARG A 59 1.35 -2.93 -11.64
C ARG A 59 -0.11 -3.37 -11.74
N PRO A 60 -0.90 -3.26 -10.66
CA PRO A 60 -2.32 -3.62 -10.69
C PRO A 60 -3.12 -2.72 -11.63
N ARG A 61 -4.29 -3.21 -12.06
CA ARG A 61 -5.29 -2.39 -12.76
C ARG A 61 -5.83 -1.33 -11.80
N HIS A 62 -5.96 -0.11 -12.30
CA HIS A 62 -6.50 1.03 -11.54
C HIS A 62 -7.93 0.74 -11.06
N GLU A 63 -8.78 0.19 -11.92
CA GLU A 63 -10.17 -0.14 -11.61
C GLU A 63 -10.28 -1.14 -10.44
N ASP A 64 -9.45 -2.18 -10.43
CA ASP A 64 -9.46 -3.21 -9.39
C ASP A 64 -8.97 -2.66 -8.06
N LEU A 65 -7.93 -1.84 -8.10
CA LEU A 65 -7.39 -1.17 -6.92
C LEU A 65 -8.41 -0.20 -6.31
N ALA A 66 -8.97 0.70 -7.13
CA ALA A 66 -9.93 1.70 -6.67
C ALA A 66 -11.20 1.04 -6.13
N ARG A 67 -11.75 0.05 -6.85
CA ARG A 67 -12.92 -0.73 -6.42
C ARG A 67 -12.66 -1.49 -5.13
N THR A 68 -11.47 -2.07 -4.96
CA THR A 68 -11.15 -2.83 -3.76
C THR A 68 -11.06 -1.92 -2.54
N LEU A 69 -10.38 -0.78 -2.67
CA LEU A 69 -10.27 0.22 -1.61
C LEU A 69 -11.63 0.84 -1.26
N GLY A 70 -12.48 1.09 -2.26
CA GLY A 70 -13.82 1.66 -2.07
C GLY A 70 -14.80 0.75 -1.34
N ASN A 71 -14.57 -0.57 -1.40
CA ASN A 71 -15.40 -1.57 -0.74
C ASN A 71 -14.81 -2.05 0.61
N LEU A 72 -13.74 -1.42 1.10
CA LEU A 72 -13.20 -1.75 2.42
C LEU A 72 -14.15 -1.26 3.51
N HIS A 73 -14.41 -2.16 4.45
CA HIS A 73 -15.13 -1.84 5.68
C HIS A 73 -14.15 -1.98 6.84
N ALA A 74 -14.30 -1.11 7.84
CA ALA A 74 -13.53 -1.22 9.07
C ALA A 74 -13.87 -2.55 9.75
N VAL A 75 -12.83 -3.29 10.13
CA VAL A 75 -12.97 -4.59 10.79
C VAL A 75 -12.05 -4.66 11.99
N ASN A 76 -12.55 -5.33 13.03
CA ASN A 76 -11.76 -5.62 14.20
C ASN A 76 -10.80 -6.79 13.91
N GLY A 77 -9.50 -6.50 13.87
CA GLY A 77 -8.43 -7.48 13.64
C GLY A 77 -7.87 -7.52 12.21
N LEU A 78 -6.69 -8.12 12.06
CA LEU A 78 -5.89 -8.16 10.81
C LEU A 78 -6.29 -9.27 9.82
N GLN A 79 -7.46 -9.91 10.02
CA GLN A 79 -7.78 -11.23 9.44
C GLN A 79 -8.42 -11.15 8.04
N THR A 80 -9.14 -10.08 7.69
CA THR A 80 -9.83 -9.98 6.40
C THR A 80 -9.17 -8.95 5.49
N THR A 81 -8.12 -9.37 4.78
CA THR A 81 -7.53 -8.53 3.73
C THR A 81 -8.19 -8.81 2.38
N ARG A 82 -8.73 -7.77 1.72
CA ARG A 82 -9.08 -7.85 0.30
C ARG A 82 -7.80 -7.82 -0.53
N GLN A 83 -7.76 -8.52 -1.66
CA GLN A 83 -6.54 -8.66 -2.46
C GLN A 83 -6.74 -8.15 -3.90
N VAL A 84 -5.71 -7.51 -4.43
CA VAL A 84 -5.60 -7.13 -5.84
C VAL A 84 -4.31 -7.70 -6.40
N GLY A 85 -4.40 -8.49 -7.47
CA GLY A 85 -3.25 -9.15 -8.10
C GLY A 85 -3.53 -10.62 -8.38
N THR A 86 -2.48 -11.43 -8.34
CA THR A 86 -2.53 -12.88 -8.58
C THR A 86 -2.26 -13.64 -7.27
N GLY A 87 -2.47 -14.95 -7.27
CA GLY A 87 -2.08 -15.79 -6.13
C GLY A 87 -0.58 -15.78 -5.81
N GLN A 88 0.28 -15.33 -6.75
CA GLN A 88 1.73 -15.32 -6.59
C GLN A 88 2.31 -13.92 -6.29
N ALA A 89 1.58 -12.86 -6.65
CA ALA A 89 1.98 -11.48 -6.40
C ALA A 89 0.73 -10.61 -6.26
N TYR A 90 0.53 -10.02 -5.07
CA TYR A 90 -0.69 -9.27 -4.76
C TYR A 90 -0.46 -8.14 -3.75
N LEU A 91 -1.41 -7.21 -3.72
CA LEU A 91 -1.59 -6.23 -2.66
C LEU A 91 -2.76 -6.68 -1.78
N ALA A 92 -2.51 -6.89 -0.50
CA ALA A 92 -3.53 -7.12 0.50
C ALA A 92 -3.86 -5.82 1.25
N PHE A 93 -5.15 -5.53 1.40
CA PHE A 93 -5.66 -4.31 2.06
C PHE A 93 -6.58 -4.66 3.22
N GLY A 94 -6.45 -3.95 4.35
CA GLY A 94 -7.39 -4.03 5.47
C GLY A 94 -7.59 -2.65 6.09
N LEU A 95 -8.84 -2.31 6.43
CA LEU A 95 -9.17 -1.06 7.12
C LEU A 95 -9.41 -1.36 8.60
N ARG A 96 -8.70 -0.65 9.47
CA ARG A 96 -8.88 -0.75 10.92
C ARG A 96 -9.97 0.22 11.40
N ASP A 97 -10.50 -0.05 12.59
CA ASP A 97 -11.53 0.79 13.24
C ASP A 97 -11.02 2.20 13.58
N ASP A 98 -9.71 2.39 13.71
CA ASP A 98 -9.06 3.69 13.88
C ASP A 98 -8.82 4.44 12.55
N GLY A 99 -9.34 3.92 11.43
CA GLY A 99 -9.20 4.52 10.10
C GLY A 99 -7.85 4.25 9.42
N ALA A 100 -6.91 3.57 10.09
CA ALA A 100 -5.63 3.24 9.49
C ALA A 100 -5.77 2.14 8.43
N LEU A 101 -5.08 2.32 7.29
CA LEU A 101 -5.10 1.35 6.20
C LEU A 101 -3.87 0.46 6.28
N VAL A 102 -4.10 -0.83 6.44
CA VAL A 102 -3.08 -1.87 6.25
C VAL A 102 -2.88 -2.10 4.76
N ILE A 103 -1.64 -1.98 4.30
CA ILE A 103 -1.23 -2.34 2.94
C ILE A 103 -0.13 -3.39 3.03
N ARG A 104 -0.31 -4.52 2.34
CA ARG A 104 0.67 -5.60 2.31
C ARG A 104 0.94 -6.08 0.88
N PRO A 105 1.94 -5.50 0.21
CA PRO A 105 2.51 -6.07 -1.01
C PRO A 105 3.19 -7.39 -0.65
N THR A 106 2.81 -8.46 -1.34
CA THR A 106 3.30 -9.82 -1.11
C THR A 106 3.71 -10.46 -2.42
N ILE A 107 4.91 -11.06 -2.44
CA ILE A 107 5.32 -12.06 -3.43
C ILE A 107 5.39 -13.41 -2.71
N VAL A 108 4.69 -14.39 -3.24
CA VAL A 108 4.72 -15.77 -2.74
C VAL A 108 5.97 -16.45 -3.31
N ALA A 109 6.75 -17.06 -2.42
CA ALA A 109 7.91 -17.85 -2.78
C ALA A 109 7.51 -19.34 -2.92
N ASP A 110 8.49 -20.22 -3.08
CA ASP A 110 8.23 -21.66 -3.09
C ASP A 110 7.68 -22.17 -1.74
N ALA A 111 6.95 -23.30 -1.83
CA ALA A 111 6.24 -23.94 -0.73
C ALA A 111 5.25 -23.01 0.03
N THR A 112 5.66 -22.47 1.18
CA THR A 112 4.83 -21.60 2.06
C THR A 112 5.51 -20.26 2.37
N GLY A 113 6.66 -19.98 1.74
CA GLY A 113 7.41 -18.75 1.92
C GLY A 113 6.71 -17.55 1.28
N HIS A 114 6.93 -16.37 1.85
CA HIS A 114 6.48 -15.12 1.25
C HIS A 114 7.43 -13.98 1.63
N LEU A 115 7.69 -13.09 0.67
CA LEU A 115 8.26 -11.78 0.90
C LEU A 115 7.11 -10.79 1.05
N SER A 116 7.11 -9.97 2.09
CA SER A 116 6.03 -9.00 2.32
C SER A 116 6.51 -7.74 3.00
N PHE A 117 6.06 -6.58 2.52
CA PHE A 117 6.11 -5.34 3.28
C PHE A 117 4.82 -5.20 4.07
N ASN A 118 4.90 -5.06 5.39
CA ASN A 118 3.73 -4.84 6.23
C ASN A 118 3.63 -3.35 6.55
N LEU A 119 2.81 -2.63 5.78
CA LEU A 119 2.70 -1.19 5.87
C LEU A 119 1.39 -0.80 6.55
N LEU A 120 1.43 0.30 7.29
CA LEU A 120 0.27 0.93 7.88
C LEU A 120 0.24 2.39 7.42
N LEU A 121 -0.83 2.83 6.78
CA LEU A 121 -1.06 4.25 6.54
C LEU A 121 -1.90 4.81 7.68
N THR A 122 -1.54 6.00 8.15
CA THR A 122 -2.44 6.79 9.01
C THR A 122 -3.74 7.12 8.28
N ASP A 123 -4.75 7.57 9.00
CA ASP A 123 -6.03 7.97 8.40
C ASP A 123 -5.83 9.10 7.38
N GLU A 124 -4.93 10.04 7.67
CA GLU A 124 -4.56 11.15 6.79
C GLU A 124 -3.87 10.65 5.51
N ALA A 125 -2.88 9.78 5.64
CA ALA A 125 -2.17 9.19 4.50
C ALA A 125 -3.11 8.33 3.63
N ARG A 126 -4.03 7.59 4.26
CA ARG A 126 -5.09 6.84 3.58
C ARG A 126 -6.02 7.76 2.79
N LYS A 127 -6.50 8.85 3.39
CA LYS A 127 -7.37 9.84 2.72
C LYS A 127 -6.68 10.45 1.49
N ALA A 128 -5.40 10.76 1.60
CA ALA A 128 -4.62 11.27 0.48
C ALA A 128 -4.49 10.23 -0.66
N LEU A 129 -4.20 8.97 -0.32
CA LEU A 129 -4.19 7.87 -1.29
C LEU A 129 -5.56 7.71 -1.98
N PHE A 130 -6.65 7.77 -1.22
CA PHE A 130 -8.01 7.60 -1.75
C PHE A 130 -8.38 8.74 -2.69
N SER A 131 -8.00 9.97 -2.34
CA SER A 131 -8.18 11.15 -3.20
C SER A 131 -7.37 11.05 -4.50
N TRP A 132 -6.13 10.53 -4.43
CA TRP A 132 -5.26 10.37 -5.60
C TRP A 132 -5.73 9.24 -6.53
N LEU A 133 -6.34 8.17 -5.99
CA LEU A 133 -6.87 7.01 -6.73
C LEU A 133 -8.30 7.16 -7.27
N PRO A 134 -8.87 8.38 -7.23
CA PRO A 134 -10.31 8.65 -7.02
C PRO A 134 -11.16 7.44 -6.55
N VAL A 135 -10.98 7.05 -5.29
CA VAL A 135 -11.77 5.97 -4.67
C VAL A 135 -13.16 6.48 -4.30
N THR A 136 -14.20 5.85 -4.83
CA THR A 136 -15.59 6.04 -4.36
C THR A 136 -15.86 5.06 -3.23
N VAL A 137 -16.17 5.58 -2.03
CA VAL A 137 -16.54 4.75 -0.89
C VAL A 137 -17.99 4.29 -1.06
N GLY A 138 -18.20 2.97 -1.06
CA GLY A 138 -19.51 2.34 -1.16
C GLY A 138 -20.22 2.19 0.18
#